data_AF-A0A511ZQ11-F1
#
_entry.id   AF-A0A511ZQ11-F1
#
_cell.length_a   1.000
_cell.length_b   1.000
_cell.length_c   1.000
_cell.angle_alpha   90.00
_cell.angle_beta   90.00
_cell.angle_gamma   90.00
#
_symmetry.space_group_name_H-M   'P 1'
#
loop_
_entity.id
_entity.type
_entity.pdbx_description
1 polymer ?
#
loop_
_entity_poly.entity_id
_entity_poly.type
_entity_poly.pdbx_seq_one_letter_code
_entity_poly.pdbx_strand_id
1 'polypeptide(L)'
;MILKETNEFIEFCNTGTKEGLNEPNREIAYAVSKHYRNRGYTTQAVQGLVRYLFENTSIEHINAVLLFARRLNWKVNCTIATY
;
A
#
# COMPACT_ATOMS: atom_id res chain seq x y z
N MET A 1 -4.05 6.45 9.69
CA MET A 1 -3.93 7.91 9.59
C MET A 1 -5.11 8.54 10.28
N ILE A 2 -4.85 9.45 11.21
CA ILE A 2 -5.87 10.30 11.83
C ILE A 2 -5.86 11.65 11.09
N LEU A 3 -7.02 12.10 10.62
CA LEU A 3 -7.17 13.41 10.00
C LEU A 3 -7.14 14.48 11.10
N LYS A 4 -6.20 15.41 11.02
CA LYS A 4 -5.92 16.35 12.12
C LYS A 4 -7.10 17.30 12.38
N GLU A 5 -7.80 17.69 11.32
CA GLU A 5 -8.89 18.66 11.36
C GLU A 5 -10.12 18.12 12.10
N THR A 6 -10.36 16.80 12.01
CA THR A 6 -11.55 16.15 12.58
C THR A 6 -11.24 15.18 13.71
N ASN A 7 -9.95 14.86 13.92
CA ASN A 7 -9.47 13.80 14.80
C ASN A 7 -10.05 12.40 14.47
N GLU A 8 -10.49 12.18 13.23
CA GLU A 8 -11.05 10.90 12.80
C GLU A 8 -9.96 9.97 12.25
N PHE A 9 -10.07 8.67 12.55
CA PHE A 9 -9.28 7.65 11.86
C PHE A 9 -9.87 7.38 10.46
N ILE A 10 -9.13 7.72 9.40
CA ILE A 10 -9.68 7.72 8.04
C ILE A 10 -9.08 6.66 7.11
N GLU A 11 -7.89 6.13 7.43
CA GLU A 11 -7.24 5.08 6.64
C GLU A 11 -6.15 4.35 7.42
N PHE A 12 -5.65 3.26 6.86
CA PHE A 12 -4.35 2.69 7.21
C PHE A 12 -3.53 2.39 5.96
N CYS A 13 -2.22 2.39 6.13
CA CYS A 13 -1.24 1.92 5.16
C CYS A 13 -0.16 1.19 5.95
N ASN A 14 0.14 -0.05 5.58
CA ASN A 14 1.13 -0.88 6.27
C ASN A 14 1.90 -1.76 5.29
N THR A 15 2.96 -2.38 5.79
CA THR A 15 3.80 -3.30 5.04
C THR A 15 4.19 -4.47 5.93
N GLY A 16 4.33 -5.65 5.34
CA GLY A 16 4.69 -6.88 6.04
C GLY A 16 5.28 -7.93 5.12
N THR A 17 5.79 -9.00 5.71
CA THR A 17 6.10 -10.23 4.98
C THR A 17 4.78 -10.90 4.57
N LYS A 18 4.79 -11.60 3.44
CA LYS A 18 3.63 -12.31 2.92
C LYS A 18 4.00 -13.73 2.58
N GLU A 19 3.18 -14.68 3.00
CA GLU A 19 3.30 -16.06 2.55
C GLU A 19 3.28 -16.12 1.01
N GLY A 20 4.26 -16.82 0.44
CA GLY A 20 4.45 -16.91 -1.01
C GLY A 20 5.33 -15.82 -1.63
N LEU A 21 5.88 -14.90 -0.84
CA LEU A 21 6.96 -14.00 -1.26
C LEU A 21 8.27 -14.42 -0.57
N ASN A 22 9.35 -14.51 -1.35
CA ASN A 22 10.69 -14.74 -0.79
C ASN A 22 11.17 -13.49 -0.06
N GLU A 23 11.90 -13.66 1.05
CA GLU A 23 12.65 -12.56 1.64
C GLU A 23 13.66 -11.97 0.64
N PRO A 24 13.91 -10.65 0.65
CA PRO A 24 13.38 -9.64 1.57
C PRO A 24 12.06 -8.98 1.08
N ASN A 25 11.36 -9.56 0.09
CA ASN A 25 10.19 -8.93 -0.51
C ASN A 25 9.05 -8.73 0.49
N ARG A 26 8.36 -7.60 0.34
CA ARG A 26 7.27 -7.20 1.24
C ARG A 26 6.02 -6.87 0.44
N GLU A 27 4.87 -6.99 1.10
CA GLU A 27 3.63 -6.43 0.58
C GLU A 27 3.35 -5.05 1.18
N ILE A 28 2.55 -4.28 0.47
CA ILE A 28 1.89 -3.09 0.98
C ILE A 28 0.37 -3.29 0.94
N ALA A 29 -0.30 -2.99 2.05
CA ALA A 29 -1.75 -3.03 2.14
C ALA A 29 -2.27 -1.70 2.70
N TYR A 30 -3.37 -1.23 2.13
CA TYR A 30 -4.02 0.00 2.56
C TYR A 30 -5.54 -0.12 2.44
N ALA A 31 -6.24 0.66 3.25
CA ALA A 31 -7.67 0.90 3.08
C ALA A 31 -8.01 2.31 3.54
N VAL A 32 -8.90 2.95 2.80
CA VAL A 32 -9.42 4.29 3.09
C VAL A 32 -10.93 4.26 3.23
N SER A 33 -11.43 4.96 4.24
CA SER A 33 -12.85 5.15 4.48
C SER A 33 -13.53 5.74 3.25
N LYS A 34 -14.75 5.25 2.94
CA LYS A 34 -15.48 5.62 1.71
C LYS A 34 -15.69 7.14 1.55
N HIS A 35 -15.80 7.87 2.66
CA HIS A 35 -16.01 9.31 2.67
C HIS A 35 -14.76 10.14 2.30
N TYR A 36 -13.59 9.49 2.34
CA TYR A 36 -12.27 10.11 2.18
C TYR A 36 -11.50 9.60 0.95
N ARG A 37 -12.14 8.79 0.10
CA ARG A 37 -11.59 8.33 -1.19
C ARG A 37 -11.43 9.48 -2.18
N ASN A 38 -10.53 9.29 -3.16
CA ASN A 38 -10.29 10.24 -4.27
C ASN A 38 -9.82 11.64 -3.81
N ARG A 39 -9.18 11.72 -2.64
CA ARG A 39 -8.60 12.98 -2.10
C ARG A 39 -7.07 12.95 -2.00
N GLY A 40 -6.42 11.89 -2.49
CA GLY A 40 -4.96 11.76 -2.50
C GLY A 40 -4.33 11.25 -1.19
N TYR A 41 -5.07 11.12 -0.08
CA TYR A 41 -4.54 10.68 1.20
C TYR A 41 -3.76 9.36 1.12
N THR A 42 -4.38 8.34 0.53
CA THR A 42 -3.76 7.03 0.39
C THR A 42 -2.52 7.06 -0.50
N THR A 43 -2.54 7.86 -1.57
CA THR A 43 -1.36 8.05 -2.44
C THR A 43 -0.20 8.66 -1.66
N GLN A 44 -0.47 9.71 -0.87
CA GLN A 44 0.53 10.36 -0.03
C GLN A 44 1.11 9.38 1.01
N ALA A 45 0.26 8.61 1.70
CA ALA A 45 0.70 7.64 2.69
C ALA A 45 1.55 6.52 2.06
N VAL A 46 1.11 5.97 0.92
CA VAL A 46 1.84 4.93 0.19
C VAL A 46 3.19 5.45 -0.31
N GLN A 47 3.25 6.66 -0.87
CA GLN A 47 4.52 7.25 -1.32
C GLN A 47 5.51 7.41 -0.18
N GLY A 48 5.06 7.90 0.98
CA GLY A 48 5.91 8.01 2.17
C GLY A 48 6.44 6.66 2.63
N LEU A 49 5.59 5.63 2.67
CA LEU A 49 6.00 4.29 3.07
C LEU A 49 6.96 3.64 2.07
N VAL A 50 6.66 3.73 0.78
CA VAL A 50 7.52 3.23 -0.31
C VAL A 50 8.89 3.86 -0.23
N ARG A 51 8.95 5.19 -0.14
CA ARG A 51 10.21 5.93 -0.02
C ARG A 51 11.00 5.50 1.21
N TYR A 52 10.36 5.45 2.39
CA TYR A 52 11.03 4.99 3.61
C TYR A 52 11.63 3.59 3.46
N LEU A 53 10.89 2.65 2.87
CA LEU A 53 11.35 1.29 2.69
C LEU A 53 12.57 1.21 1.77
N PHE A 54 12.54 1.87 0.61
CA PHE A 54 13.67 1.87 -0.31
C PHE A 54 14.90 2.61 0.25
N GLU A 55 14.70 3.67 1.03
CA GLU A 55 15.81 4.44 1.64
C GLU A 55 16.44 3.74 2.85
N ASN A 56 15.67 2.94 3.60
CA ASN A 56 16.08 2.45 4.93
C ASN A 56 16.13 0.92 5.04
N THR A 57 15.85 0.18 3.95
CA THR A 57 15.91 -1.29 3.94
C THR A 57 16.56 -1.79 2.65
N SER A 58 16.90 -3.08 2.59
CA SER A 58 17.52 -3.71 1.43
C SER A 58 16.50 -4.31 0.44
N ILE A 59 15.25 -3.82 0.43
CA ILE A 59 14.23 -4.36 -0.46
C ILE A 59 14.37 -3.77 -1.86
N GLU A 60 14.27 -4.60 -2.88
CA GLU A 60 14.29 -4.19 -4.29
C GLU A 60 12.88 -4.12 -4.89
N HIS A 61 11.92 -4.80 -4.25
CA HIS A 61 10.54 -4.90 -4.72
C HIS A 61 9.53 -4.76 -3.59
N ILE A 62 8.44 -4.04 -3.89
CA ILE A 62 7.23 -3.99 -3.06
C ILE A 62 6.07 -4.55 -3.90
N ASN A 63 5.32 -5.46 -3.29
CA ASN A 63 4.20 -6.15 -3.91
C ASN A 63 2.87 -5.58 -3.43
N ALA A 64 1.90 -5.43 -4.33
CA ALA A 64 0.52 -5.15 -3.97
C ALA A 64 -0.41 -6.04 -4.78
N VAL A 65 -1.51 -6.49 -4.15
CA VAL A 65 -2.59 -7.22 -4.84
C VAL A 65 -3.82 -6.33 -4.84
N LEU A 66 -4.38 -6.14 -6.04
CA LEU A 66 -5.64 -5.41 -6.20
C LEU A 66 -6.74 -6.38 -6.60
N LEU A 67 -7.83 -6.40 -5.82
CA LEU A 67 -9.04 -7.12 -6.19
C LEU A 67 -9.95 -6.20 -7.01
N PHE A 68 -9.99 -6.42 -8.33
CA PHE A 68 -10.98 -5.75 -9.18
C PHE A 68 -12.33 -6.44 -9.04
N ALA A 69 -13.34 -5.71 -8.54
CA ALA A 69 -14.71 -6.19 -8.49
C ALA A 69 -15.39 -6.11 -9.88
N ARG A 70 -14.96 -6.95 -10.83
CA ARG A 70 -15.79 -7.43 -11.95
C ARG A 70 -15.28 -8.80 -12.38
N ARG A 71 -16.07 -9.84 -12.05
CA ARG A 71 -16.19 -11.15 -12.74
C ARG A 71 -14.97 -11.53 -13.60
N LEU A 72 -13.85 -11.92 -12.98
CA LEU A 72 -12.81 -12.85 -13.48
C LEU A 72 -11.63 -12.87 -12.45
N ASN A 73 -11.24 -14.07 -12.02
CA ASN A 73 -10.16 -14.33 -11.07
C ASN A 73 -8.78 -13.98 -11.65
N TRP A 74 -8.21 -12.81 -11.33
CA TRP A 74 -6.78 -12.58 -11.55
C TRP A 74 -6.15 -11.83 -10.37
N LYS A 75 -5.14 -12.42 -9.72
CA LYS A 75 -4.22 -11.73 -8.81
C LYS A 75 -3.23 -10.93 -9.67
N VAL A 76 -3.42 -9.63 -9.82
CA VAL A 76 -2.39 -8.77 -10.42
C VAL A 76 -1.39 -8.45 -9.31
N ASN A 77 -0.15 -8.93 -9.44
CA ASN A 77 0.97 -8.45 -8.64
C ASN A 77 1.38 -7.10 -9.22
N CYS A 78 0.95 -6.00 -8.59
CA CYS A 78 1.54 -4.70 -8.86
C CYS A 78 2.91 -4.68 -8.20
N THR A 79 3.97 -4.88 -8.99
CA THR A 79 5.34 -4.57 -8.58
C THR A 79 5.56 -3.09 -8.88
N ILE A 80 5.65 -2.26 -7.85
CA ILE A 80 6.07 -0.87 -8.03
C ILE A 80 7.60 -0.91 -8.08
N ALA A 81 8.17 -0.94 -9.29
CA ALA A 81 9.58 -0.68 -9.51
C ALA A 81 9.75 0.82 -9.78
N THR A 82 10.36 1.54 -8.84
CA THR A 82 10.87 2.89 -9.10
C THR A 82 12.30 2.75 -9.63
N TYR A 83 12.51 3.14 -10.89
CA TYR A 83 13.83 3.20 -11.56
C TYR A 83 14.74 4.26 -10.95
#